data_AF-A0A072UPT0-F1
#
_entry.id   AF-A0A072UPT0-F1
#
_cell.length_a   1.000
_cell.length_b   1.000
_cell.length_c   1.000
_cell.angle_alpha   90.00
_cell.angle_beta   90.00
_cell.angle_gamma   90.00
#
_symmetry.space_group_name_H-M   'P 1'
#
loop_
_entity.id
_entity.type
_entity.pdbx_description
1 polymer ?
#
loop_
_entity_poly.entity_id
_entity_poly.type
_entity_poly.pdbx_seq_one_letter_code
_entity_poly.pdbx_strand_id
1 'polypeptide(L)'
;MDVDSQPGMEETILVGDDLMMGPPSPIVPPEIASHVLQGVDLCDGILRNLFLCLQINDIEPFCQDEIALYKQCAERRDKEIRKRLQDSEFKLGSSMPLDAAKERSAQLEAEVTSLERRLILASGVQGIEGFRTRWSLHGRLTDSKKRLESLKKGMDGRKR
;
A
#
# COMPACT_ATOMS: atom_id res chain seq x y z
N MET A 1 -25.10 16.88 -40.95
CA MET A 1 -25.34 17.04 -39.51
C MET A 1 -24.45 16.02 -38.85
N ASP A 2 -23.20 16.41 -38.60
CA ASP A 2 -22.22 15.59 -37.91
C ASP A 2 -22.55 15.66 -36.42
N VAL A 3 -23.22 14.62 -35.94
CA VAL A 3 -23.48 14.43 -34.52
C VAL A 3 -22.18 13.89 -33.94
N ASP A 4 -21.50 14.72 -33.15
CA ASP A 4 -20.38 14.33 -32.28
C ASP A 4 -20.80 13.12 -31.44
N SER A 5 -20.39 11.93 -31.87
CA SER A 5 -20.42 10.72 -31.05
C SER A 5 -19.37 10.90 -29.97
N GLN A 6 -19.74 11.52 -28.85
CA GLN A 6 -18.98 11.37 -27.62
C GLN A 6 -18.84 9.86 -27.35
N PRO A 7 -17.62 9.33 -27.15
CA PRO A 7 -17.48 7.94 -26.73
C PRO A 7 -18.24 7.82 -25.41
N GLY A 8 -19.32 7.05 -25.41
CA GLY A 8 -20.01 6.68 -24.18
C GLY A 8 -18.95 6.07 -23.26
N MET A 9 -18.68 6.73 -22.15
CA MET A 9 -17.93 6.13 -21.07
C MET A 9 -18.71 4.88 -20.67
N GLU A 10 -18.25 3.70 -21.06
CA GLU A 10 -18.76 2.47 -20.48
C GLU A 10 -18.49 2.58 -18.98
N GLU A 11 -19.55 2.75 -18.19
CA GLU A 11 -19.50 2.71 -16.73
C GLU A 11 -18.93 1.35 -16.35
N THR A 12 -17.61 1.31 -16.17
CA THR A 12 -16.91 0.09 -15.84
C THR A 12 -17.30 -0.24 -14.40
N ILE A 13 -18.12 -1.28 -14.24
CA ILE A 13 -18.53 -1.77 -12.92
C ILE A 13 -17.26 -2.22 -12.19
N LEU A 14 -16.93 -1.52 -11.12
CA LEU A 14 -15.85 -1.85 -10.20
C LEU A 14 -16.27 -3.05 -9.34
N VAL A 15 -15.46 -4.10 -9.39
CA VAL A 15 -15.58 -5.32 -8.58
C VAL A 15 -14.54 -5.26 -7.45
N GLY A 16 -14.69 -6.08 -6.40
CA GLY A 16 -13.67 -6.20 -5.36
C GLY A 16 -12.24 -6.47 -5.87
N ASP A 17 -12.09 -7.10 -7.04
CA ASP A 17 -10.79 -7.31 -7.69
C ASP A 17 -10.18 -6.02 -8.28
N ASP A 18 -10.99 -5.01 -8.64
CA ASP A 18 -10.53 -3.70 -9.12
C ASP A 18 -9.90 -2.83 -8.02
N LEU A 19 -10.11 -3.23 -6.75
CA LEU A 19 -9.37 -2.70 -5.60
C LEU A 19 -7.95 -3.29 -5.51
N MET A 20 -7.64 -4.36 -6.25
CA MET A 20 -6.33 -5.00 -6.31
C MET A 20 -5.48 -4.55 -7.52
N MET A 21 -5.89 -3.48 -8.22
CA MET A 21 -5.18 -2.92 -9.38
C MET A 21 -3.90 -2.13 -9.00
N GLY A 22 -3.77 -1.72 -7.74
CA GLY A 22 -2.59 -1.03 -7.19
C GLY A 22 -1.84 -1.88 -6.17
N PRO A 23 -0.71 -1.41 -5.63
CA PRO A 23 -0.04 -2.10 -4.52
C PRO A 23 -0.96 -2.15 -3.29
N PRO A 24 -0.96 -3.27 -2.54
CA PRO A 24 -1.74 -3.40 -1.31
C PRO A 24 -1.35 -2.32 -0.31
N SER A 25 -2.25 -2.00 0.62
CA SER A 25 -1.99 -1.00 1.65
C SER A 25 -0.70 -1.30 2.43
N PRO A 26 0.14 -0.28 2.67
CA PRO A 26 1.45 -0.47 3.28
C PRO A 26 1.31 -0.94 4.73
N ILE A 27 2.18 -1.87 5.14
CA ILE A 27 2.26 -2.28 6.54
C ILE A 27 3.04 -1.21 7.31
N VAL A 28 2.37 -0.60 8.29
CA VAL A 28 2.97 0.39 9.17
C VAL A 28 3.61 -0.31 10.38
N PRO A 29 4.92 -0.20 10.59
CA PRO A 29 5.58 -0.77 11.76
C PRO A 29 5.07 -0.12 13.05
N PRO A 30 4.82 -0.90 14.11
CA PRO A 30 4.23 -0.38 15.35
C PRO A 30 5.09 0.69 16.00
N GLU A 31 6.41 0.66 15.82
CA GLU A 31 7.36 1.59 16.45
C GLU A 31 7.21 3.02 15.93
N ILE A 32 6.70 3.19 14.69
CA ILE A 32 6.53 4.49 14.04
C ILE A 32 5.06 4.79 13.68
N ALA A 33 4.14 3.91 14.07
CA ALA A 33 2.73 3.99 13.67
C ALA A 33 2.05 5.28 14.12
N SER A 34 2.29 5.69 15.37
CA SER A 34 1.72 6.92 15.92
C SER A 34 2.12 8.16 15.13
N HIS A 35 3.37 8.24 14.66
CA HIS A 35 3.87 9.36 13.86
C HIS A 35 3.35 9.31 12.42
N VAL A 36 3.38 8.13 11.80
CA VAL A 36 3.01 7.95 10.39
C VAL A 36 1.51 8.19 10.17
N LEU A 37 0.67 7.68 11.07
CA LEU A 37 -0.79 7.72 10.93
C LEU A 37 -1.43 9.03 11.44
N GLN A 38 -0.67 9.89 12.11
CA GLN A 38 -1.22 11.11 12.72
C GLN A 38 -1.87 12.03 11.68
N GLY A 39 -3.18 12.26 11.81
CA GLY A 39 -3.93 13.15 10.91
C GLY A 39 -4.11 12.61 9.49
N VAL A 40 -3.84 11.32 9.25
CA VAL A 40 -4.18 10.65 8.00
C VAL A 40 -5.65 10.25 8.04
N ASP A 41 -6.41 10.56 6.99
CA ASP A 41 -7.75 9.99 6.79
C ASP A 41 -7.62 8.50 6.50
N LEU A 42 -8.08 7.66 7.45
CA LEU A 42 -7.99 6.20 7.33
C LEU A 42 -9.10 5.60 6.46
N CYS A 43 -10.01 6.43 5.95
CA CYS A 43 -11.17 6.05 5.16
C CYS A 43 -12.24 5.29 5.96
N ASP A 44 -12.22 5.33 7.30
CA ASP A 44 -13.11 4.54 8.17
C ASP A 44 -14.59 4.84 7.93
N GLY A 45 -14.94 6.12 7.75
CA GLY A 45 -16.33 6.52 7.45
C GLY A 45 -16.80 6.00 6.09
N ILE A 46 -15.97 6.13 5.06
CA ILE A 46 -16.28 5.67 3.71
C ILE A 46 -16.37 4.14 3.69
N LEU A 47 -15.47 3.45 4.39
CA LEU A 47 -15.47 2.00 4.50
C LEU A 47 -16.73 1.49 5.21
N ARG A 48 -17.16 2.16 6.29
CA ARG A 48 -18.44 1.83 6.96
C ARG A 48 -19.63 1.98 6.02
N ASN A 49 -19.67 3.04 5.22
CA ASN A 49 -20.75 3.26 4.25
C ASN A 49 -20.74 2.17 3.17
N LEU A 50 -19.57 1.78 2.66
CA LEU A 50 -19.43 0.68 1.71
C LEU A 50 -19.95 -0.63 2.30
N PHE A 51 -19.56 -0.99 3.52
CA PHE A 51 -20.07 -2.19 4.18
C PHE A 51 -21.59 -2.15 4.39
N LEU A 52 -22.13 -0.99 4.78
CA LEU A 52 -23.57 -0.82 4.92
C LEU A 52 -24.30 -1.01 3.59
N CYS A 53 -23.79 -0.44 2.50
CA CYS A 53 -24.37 -0.61 1.18
C CYS A 53 -24.37 -2.08 0.74
N LEU A 54 -23.23 -2.76 0.92
CA LEU A 54 -23.11 -4.19 0.58
C LEU A 54 -24.06 -5.05 1.41
N GLN A 55 -24.25 -4.73 2.69
CA GLN A 55 -25.18 -5.44 3.57
C GLN A 55 -26.65 -5.24 3.17
N ILE A 56 -27.00 -4.09 2.61
CA ILE A 56 -28.39 -3.78 2.20
C ILE A 56 -28.72 -4.37 0.83
N ASN A 57 -27.79 -4.28 -0.12
CA ASN A 57 -28.05 -4.59 -1.53
C ASN A 57 -27.54 -5.97 -1.98
N ASP A 58 -26.78 -6.68 -1.13
CA ASP A 58 -26.22 -8.03 -1.33
C ASP A 58 -25.33 -8.25 -2.58
N ILE A 59 -25.21 -7.27 -3.48
CA ILE A 59 -24.37 -7.33 -4.69
C ILE A 59 -23.62 -6.02 -4.94
N GLU A 60 -22.35 -6.13 -5.34
CA GLU A 60 -21.43 -5.01 -5.61
C GLU A 60 -21.91 -3.97 -6.65
N PRO A 61 -22.66 -4.34 -7.72
CA PRO A 61 -23.10 -3.38 -8.73
C PRO A 61 -24.00 -2.25 -8.21
N PHE A 62 -24.64 -2.39 -7.05
CA PHE A 62 -25.45 -1.32 -6.47
C PHE A 62 -24.67 -0.36 -5.57
N CYS A 63 -23.42 -0.67 -5.26
CA CYS A 63 -22.57 0.09 -4.34
C CYS A 63 -21.38 0.76 -5.04
N GLN A 64 -21.52 1.03 -6.34
CA GLN A 64 -20.44 1.53 -7.18
C GLN A 64 -19.89 2.89 -6.70
N ASP A 65 -20.76 3.75 -6.19
CA ASP A 65 -20.35 5.05 -5.62
C ASP A 65 -19.48 4.86 -4.37
N GLU A 66 -19.91 4.02 -3.43
CA GLU A 66 -19.14 3.71 -2.23
C GLU A 66 -17.81 3.02 -2.57
N ILE A 67 -17.80 2.11 -3.55
CA ILE A 67 -16.59 1.44 -4.03
C ILE A 67 -15.61 2.46 -4.63
N ALA A 68 -16.09 3.36 -5.49
CA ALA A 68 -15.27 4.39 -6.13
C ALA A 68 -14.71 5.37 -5.09
N LEU A 69 -15.54 5.83 -4.14
CA LEU A 69 -15.12 6.71 -3.06
C LEU A 69 -14.07 6.04 -2.16
N TYR A 70 -14.29 4.77 -1.81
CA TYR A 70 -13.33 4.03 -0.99
C TYR A 70 -11.99 3.86 -1.71
N LYS A 71 -12.02 3.47 -2.99
CA LYS A 71 -10.83 3.33 -3.83
C LYS A 71 -10.00 4.62 -3.85
N GLN A 72 -10.64 5.75 -4.17
CA GLN A 72 -9.97 7.05 -4.20
C GLN A 72 -9.40 7.46 -2.84
N CYS A 73 -10.10 7.17 -1.76
CA CYS A 73 -9.60 7.43 -0.41
C CYS A 73 -8.40 6.55 -0.09
N ALA A 74 -8.49 5.24 -0.31
CA ALA A 74 -7.43 4.27 -0.04
C ALA A 74 -6.16 4.59 -0.85
N GLU A 75 -6.28 4.96 -2.12
CA GLU A 75 -5.15 5.37 -2.95
C GLU A 75 -4.43 6.61 -2.39
N ARG A 76 -5.20 7.64 -1.99
CA ARG A 76 -4.63 8.86 -1.37
C ARG A 76 -3.98 8.55 -0.03
N ARG A 77 -4.67 7.80 0.84
CA ARG A 77 -4.18 7.37 2.15
C ARG A 77 -2.87 6.59 2.02
N ASP A 78 -2.85 5.57 1.17
CA ASP A 78 -1.71 4.67 1.03
C ASP A 78 -0.50 5.39 0.41
N LYS A 79 -0.73 6.36 -0.49
CA LYS A 79 0.34 7.24 -1.01
C LYS A 79 0.96 8.09 0.09
N GLU A 80 0.13 8.71 0.93
CA GLU A 80 0.60 9.54 2.05
C GLU A 80 1.36 8.71 3.08
N ILE A 81 0.84 7.53 3.45
CA ILE A 81 1.49 6.62 4.41
C ILE A 81 2.86 6.17 3.87
N ARG A 82 2.95 5.74 2.60
CA ARG A 82 4.25 5.33 2.01
C ARG A 82 5.28 6.45 2.04
N LYS A 83 4.87 7.68 1.73
CA LYS A 83 5.75 8.85 1.79
C LYS A 83 6.26 9.08 3.22
N ARG A 84 5.36 9.08 4.20
CA ARG A 84 5.72 9.27 5.62
C ARG A 84 6.61 8.17 6.17
N LEU A 85 6.39 6.91 5.76
CA LEU A 85 7.27 5.79 6.09
C LEU A 85 8.69 6.05 5.56
N GLN A 86 8.83 6.40 4.29
CA GLN A 86 10.13 6.70 3.68
C GLN A 86 10.82 7.90 4.35
N ASP A 87 10.09 8.98 4.61
CA ASP A 87 10.61 10.16 5.31
C ASP A 87 11.07 9.83 6.73
N SER A 88 10.32 8.97 7.44
CA SER A 88 10.68 8.50 8.79
C SER A 88 11.95 7.67 8.77
N GLU A 89 12.08 6.72 7.83
CA GLU A 89 13.29 5.91 7.66
C GLU A 89 14.51 6.78 7.31
N PHE A 90 14.33 7.75 6.42
CA PHE A 90 15.39 8.69 6.07
C PHE A 90 15.86 9.51 7.29
N LYS A 91 14.92 10.03 8.09
CA LYS A 91 15.22 10.76 9.33
C LYS A 91 15.93 9.88 10.36
N LEU A 92 15.46 8.64 10.57
CA LEU A 92 16.14 7.68 11.43
C LEU A 92 17.57 7.42 10.94
N GLY A 93 17.70 7.17 9.63
CA GLY A 93 18.98 7.00 8.95
C GLY A 93 19.91 8.19 9.11
N SER A 94 19.39 9.40 9.29
CA SER A 94 20.18 10.64 9.47
C SER A 94 20.49 10.98 10.94
N SER A 95 19.68 10.53 11.90
CA SER A 95 19.74 10.97 13.31
C SER A 95 20.11 9.89 14.34
N MET A 96 19.76 8.62 14.13
CA MET A 96 20.01 7.55 15.11
C MET A 96 21.50 7.18 15.23
N PRO A 97 22.03 6.61 16.33
CA PRO A 97 23.44 6.16 16.36
C PRO A 97 23.79 5.23 15.19
N LEU A 98 25.01 5.34 14.63
CA LEU A 98 25.40 4.59 13.42
C LEU A 98 25.27 3.07 13.58
N ASP A 99 25.59 2.54 14.75
CA ASP A 99 25.48 1.10 15.01
C ASP A 99 24.02 0.64 15.03
N ALA A 100 23.13 1.42 15.65
CA ALA A 100 21.69 1.16 15.62
C ALA A 100 21.10 1.31 14.19
N ALA A 101 21.63 2.23 13.38
CA ALA A 101 21.24 2.38 11.98
C ALA A 101 21.65 1.16 11.14
N LYS A 102 22.86 0.63 11.37
CA LYS A 102 23.33 -0.61 10.72
C LYS A 102 22.49 -1.81 11.13
N GLU A 103 22.17 -1.95 12.42
CA GLU A 103 21.30 -3.03 12.91
C GLU A 103 19.92 -2.98 12.25
N ARG A 104 19.30 -1.80 12.19
CA ARG A 104 18.02 -1.62 11.49
C ARG A 104 18.13 -1.93 9.99
N SER A 105 19.22 -1.53 9.33
CA SER A 105 19.47 -1.87 7.92
C SER A 105 19.55 -3.38 7.72
N ALA A 106 20.27 -4.09 8.60
CA ALA A 106 20.38 -5.55 8.54
C ALA A 106 19.02 -6.23 8.78
N GLN A 107 18.20 -5.71 9.69
CA GLN A 107 16.83 -6.20 9.93
C GLN A 107 15.96 -6.05 8.67
N LEU A 108 15.98 -4.88 8.03
CA LEU A 108 15.24 -4.63 6.79
C LEU A 108 15.75 -5.49 5.63
N GLU A 109 17.07 -5.71 5.52
CA GLU A 109 17.65 -6.61 4.51
C GLU A 109 17.23 -8.07 4.70
N ALA A 110 17.18 -8.53 5.95
CA ALA A 110 16.68 -9.86 6.30
C ALA A 110 15.18 -10.00 5.97
N GLU A 111 14.38 -8.97 6.23
CA GLU A 111 12.96 -8.94 5.86
C GLU A 111 12.78 -9.00 4.33
N VAL A 112 13.51 -8.17 3.57
CA VAL A 112 13.49 -8.17 2.10
C VAL A 112 13.85 -9.55 1.56
N THR A 113 14.93 -10.14 2.05
CA THR A 113 15.36 -11.49 1.65
C THR A 113 14.30 -12.55 1.94
N SER A 114 13.67 -12.48 3.12
CA SER A 114 12.57 -13.37 3.52
C SER A 114 11.33 -13.21 2.64
N LEU A 115 10.99 -11.97 2.26
CA LEU A 115 9.87 -11.68 1.35
C LEU A 115 10.15 -12.19 -0.07
N GLU A 116 11.37 -12.02 -0.59
CA GLU A 116 11.76 -12.55 -1.91
C GLU A 116 11.65 -14.07 -1.96
N ARG A 117 12.14 -14.77 -0.94
CA ARG A 117 12.00 -16.23 -0.83
C ARG A 117 10.53 -16.66 -0.83
N ARG A 118 9.68 -15.99 -0.03
CA ARG A 118 8.25 -16.28 0.02
C ARG A 118 7.56 -16.01 -1.31
N LEU A 119 7.95 -14.96 -2.03
CA LEU A 119 7.39 -14.64 -3.34
C LEU A 119 7.74 -15.72 -4.38
N ILE A 120 8.96 -16.24 -4.35
CA ILE A 120 9.38 -17.38 -5.20
C ILE A 120 8.52 -18.60 -4.91
N LEU A 121 8.32 -18.95 -3.64
CA LEU A 121 7.48 -20.10 -3.25
C LEU A 121 6.01 -19.91 -3.67
N ALA A 122 5.49 -18.69 -3.58
CA ALA A 122 4.13 -18.34 -3.98
C ALA A 122 3.91 -18.33 -5.51
N SER A 123 4.97 -18.41 -6.32
CA SER A 123 4.85 -18.49 -7.79
C SER A 123 4.19 -19.79 -8.26
N GLY A 124 4.31 -20.88 -7.50
CA GLY A 124 3.70 -22.17 -7.81
C GLY A 124 2.20 -22.28 -7.48
N VAL A 125 1.64 -21.33 -6.73
CA VAL A 125 0.23 -21.39 -6.28
C VAL A 125 -0.68 -20.80 -7.36
N GLN A 126 -1.60 -21.58 -7.91
CA GLN A 126 -2.53 -21.13 -8.95
C GLN A 126 -3.83 -20.54 -8.36
N GLY A 127 -4.63 -19.90 -9.21
CA GLY A 127 -5.93 -19.34 -8.84
C GLY A 127 -5.88 -18.01 -8.08
N ILE A 128 -7.05 -17.56 -7.64
CA ILE A 128 -7.26 -16.26 -6.98
C ILE A 128 -6.48 -16.16 -5.67
N GLU A 129 -6.39 -17.24 -4.89
CA GLU A 129 -5.62 -17.25 -3.64
C GLU A 129 -4.10 -17.08 -3.90
N GLY A 130 -3.59 -17.73 -4.94
CA GLY A 130 -2.22 -17.54 -5.40
C GLY A 130 -1.94 -16.11 -5.85
N PHE A 131 -2.89 -15.51 -6.58
CA PHE A 131 -2.81 -14.09 -6.97
C PHE A 131 -2.77 -13.17 -5.75
N ARG A 132 -3.72 -13.30 -4.82
CA ARG A 132 -3.81 -12.47 -3.60
C ARG A 132 -2.54 -12.58 -2.75
N THR A 133 -2.01 -13.79 -2.62
CA THR A 133 -0.75 -14.04 -1.88
C THR A 133 0.43 -13.34 -2.54
N ARG A 134 0.61 -13.50 -3.86
CA ARG A 134 1.67 -12.81 -4.60
C ARG A 134 1.53 -11.30 -4.57
N TRP A 135 0.32 -10.78 -4.74
CA TRP A 135 0.01 -9.36 -4.69
C TRP A 135 0.39 -8.75 -3.33
N SER A 136 -0.03 -9.39 -2.24
CA SER A 136 0.33 -9.01 -0.86
C SER A 136 1.85 -9.04 -0.64
N LEU A 137 2.51 -10.13 -1.02
CA LEU A 137 3.97 -10.28 -0.87
C LEU A 137 4.74 -9.26 -1.69
N HIS A 138 4.32 -8.99 -2.93
CA HIS A 138 4.95 -8.03 -3.81
C HIS A 138 4.87 -6.62 -3.23
N GLY A 139 3.70 -6.19 -2.76
CA GLY A 139 3.55 -4.86 -2.12
C GLY A 139 4.45 -4.70 -0.90
N ARG A 140 4.44 -5.69 0.00
CA ARG A 140 5.33 -5.70 1.18
C ARG A 140 6.80 -5.64 0.81
N LEU A 141 7.20 -6.37 -0.23
CA LEU A 141 8.57 -6.37 -0.73
C LEU A 141 8.97 -4.99 -1.27
N THR A 142 8.11 -4.38 -2.08
CA THR A 142 8.33 -3.03 -2.61
C THR A 142 8.46 -2.01 -1.48
N ASP A 143 7.56 -2.02 -0.51
CA ASP A 143 7.58 -1.08 0.61
C ASP A 143 8.83 -1.27 1.48
N SER A 144 9.22 -2.52 1.76
CA SER A 144 10.42 -2.84 2.56
C SER A 144 11.70 -2.40 1.85
N LYS A 145 11.81 -2.61 0.53
CA LYS A 145 12.93 -2.10 -0.28
C LYS A 145 13.02 -0.58 -0.25
N LYS A 146 11.90 0.12 -0.41
CA LYS A 146 11.85 1.59 -0.37
C LYS A 146 12.24 2.15 1.01
N ARG A 147 11.82 1.48 2.09
CA ARG A 147 12.22 1.82 3.46
C ARG A 147 13.72 1.64 3.67
N LEU A 148 14.28 0.52 3.22
CA LEU A 148 15.72 0.24 3.27
C LEU A 148 16.54 1.27 2.48
N GLU A 149 16.11 1.59 1.25
CA GLU A 149 16.74 2.63 0.41
C GLU A 149 16.76 4.00 1.12
N SER A 150 15.64 4.38 1.72
CA SER A 150 15.49 5.66 2.44
C SER A 150 16.39 5.72 3.67
N LEU A 151 16.46 4.64 4.45
CA LEU A 151 17.35 4.52 5.60
C LEU A 151 18.81 4.67 5.19
N LYS A 152 19.26 3.91 4.17
CA LYS A 152 20.64 3.97 3.66
C LYS A 152 21.00 5.36 3.15
N LYS A 153 20.09 6.01 2.41
CA LYS A 153 20.27 7.39 1.94
C LYS A 153 20.46 8.38 3.10
N GLY A 154 19.70 8.22 4.20
CA GLY A 154 19.88 9.02 5.41
C GLY A 154 21.23 8.79 6.08
N MET A 155 21.69 7.52 6.14
CA MET A 155 23.00 7.16 6.71
C MET A 155 24.16 7.75 5.91
N ASP A 156 24.10 7.68 4.58
CA ASP A 156 25.15 8.22 3.71
C ASP A 156 25.17 9.76 3.70
N GLY A 157 24.01 10.41 3.90
CA GLY A 157 23.90 11.85 4.05
C GLY A 157 24.71 12.42 5.23
N ARG A 158 25.08 11.61 6.22
CA ARG A 158 25.92 12.01 7.37
C ARG A 158 27.41 12.08 7.06
N LYS A 159 27.84 11.40 5.99
CA LYS A 159 29.25 11.36 5.58
C LYS A 159 29.65 12.61 4.79
N ARG A 160 28.70 13.51 4.50
CA ARG A 160 28.91 14.84 3.93
C ARG A 160 28.75 15.89 5.02
#